data_AF-A0A934LBS7-F1
#
_entry.id   AF-A0A934LBS7-F1
#
_cell.length_a   1.000
_cell.length_b   1.000
_cell.length_c   1.000
_cell.angle_alpha   90.00
_cell.angle_beta   90.00
_cell.angle_gamma   90.00
#
_symmetry.space_group_name_H-M   'P 1'
#
loop_
_entity.id
_entity.type
_entity.pdbx_description
1 polymer ?
#
loop_
_entity_poly.entity_id
_entity_poly.type
_entity_poly.pdbx_seq_one_letter_code
_entity_poly.pdbx_strand_id
1 'polypeptide(L)'
;MTADIDVVLLLCRADVEAVISAFPEDEYYVPPLDTLMQELGRKAHGMFNLIHHRTQFKADIFLASVDPLHTWAIENRRRIDLGGDGAWIAPPEYVIVRKLEYLREAGQDKHIRDVRFMLAATSVDLPFIENQVSRLQLQAQWLQCQPRL
;
A
#
# COMPACT_ATOMS: atom_id res chain seq x y z
N MET A 1 20.27 1.87 6.06
CA MET A 1 19.05 1.70 5.25
C MET A 1 18.05 0.96 6.11
N THR A 2 16.99 1.61 6.56
CA THR A 2 15.79 0.89 7.02
C THR A 2 15.10 0.38 5.77
N ALA A 3 14.84 -0.92 5.73
CA ALA A 3 14.01 -1.49 4.69
C ALA A 3 12.56 -1.34 5.19
N ASP A 4 11.84 -0.43 4.55
CA ASP A 4 10.42 -0.22 4.79
C ASP A 4 9.65 -0.96 3.68
N ILE A 5 8.59 -1.69 4.03
CA ILE A 5 7.70 -2.33 3.04
C ILE A 5 6.34 -1.64 3.11
N ASP A 6 5.86 -1.14 1.99
CA ASP A 6 4.47 -0.67 1.87
C ASP A 6 3.55 -1.85 1.56
N VAL A 7 2.55 -2.09 2.41
CA VAL A 7 1.55 -3.14 2.20
C VAL A 7 0.17 -2.49 2.16
N VAL A 8 -0.63 -2.86 1.17
CA VAL A 8 -2.04 -2.48 1.15
C VAL A 8 -2.82 -3.66 1.69
N LEU A 9 -3.56 -3.44 2.78
CA LEU A 9 -4.33 -4.46 3.45
C LEU A 9 -5.82 -4.23 3.28
N LEU A 10 -6.49 -5.27 2.78
CA LEU A 10 -7.93 -5.39 2.80
C LEU A 10 -8.32 -5.89 4.17
N LEU A 11 -8.75 -4.97 5.02
CA LEU A 11 -9.15 -5.29 6.37
C LEU A 11 -10.61 -4.90 6.54
N CYS A 12 -11.47 -5.83 6.94
CA CYS A 12 -12.78 -5.46 7.45
C CYS A 12 -12.76 -5.44 8.99
N ARG A 13 -13.80 -4.86 9.60
CA ARG A 13 -13.86 -4.74 11.07
C ARG A 13 -13.75 -6.09 11.78
N ALA A 14 -14.26 -7.16 11.17
CA ALA A 14 -14.21 -8.51 11.74
C ALA A 14 -12.80 -9.12 11.73
N ASP A 15 -11.88 -8.61 10.91
CA ASP A 15 -10.54 -9.16 10.74
C ASP A 15 -9.49 -8.47 11.64
N VAL A 16 -9.84 -7.34 12.27
CA VAL A 16 -8.89 -6.51 13.03
C VAL A 16 -8.28 -7.29 14.20
N GLU A 17 -9.09 -8.08 14.92
CA GLU A 17 -8.60 -8.92 16.01
C GLU A 17 -7.65 -10.03 15.52
N ALA A 18 -7.90 -10.58 14.33
CA ALA A 18 -7.02 -11.57 13.71
C ALA A 18 -5.67 -10.96 13.33
N VAL A 19 -5.65 -9.70 12.85
CA VAL A 19 -4.39 -8.97 12.59
C VAL A 19 -3.61 -8.76 13.88
N ILE A 20 -4.24 -8.26 14.95
CA ILE A 20 -3.54 -8.08 16.24
C ILE A 20 -2.99 -9.42 16.74
N SER A 21 -3.79 -10.49 16.65
CA SER A 21 -3.39 -11.82 17.11
C SER A 21 -2.25 -12.44 16.28
N ALA A 22 -2.13 -12.06 15.00
CA ALA A 22 -1.06 -12.53 14.12
C ALA A 22 0.31 -11.90 14.42
N PHE A 23 0.35 -10.82 15.20
CA PHE A 23 1.56 -10.06 15.52
C PHE A 23 1.70 -9.89 17.04
N PRO A 24 2.37 -10.83 17.74
CA PRO A 24 2.57 -10.78 19.19
C PRO A 24 3.26 -9.48 19.63
N GLU A 25 2.73 -8.85 20.69
CA GLU A 25 3.20 -7.53 21.18
C GLU A 25 4.64 -7.55 21.70
N ASP A 26 5.15 -8.71 22.13
CA ASP A 26 6.55 -8.88 22.56
C ASP A 26 7.54 -8.87 21.38
N GLU A 27 7.07 -9.16 20.16
CA GLU A 27 7.87 -9.18 18.94
C GLU A 27 7.60 -7.99 18.01
N TYR A 28 6.37 -7.49 17.98
CA TYR A 28 5.91 -6.45 17.06
C TYR A 28 5.11 -5.35 17.75
N TYR A 29 5.32 -4.12 17.30
CA TYR A 29 4.37 -3.04 17.51
C TYR A 29 3.24 -3.12 16.47
N VAL A 30 2.00 -3.20 16.96
CA VAL A 30 0.76 -2.94 16.23
C VAL A 30 -0.07 -1.94 17.05
N PRO A 31 -0.75 -0.95 16.44
CA PRO A 31 -1.61 -0.07 17.19
C PRO A 31 -2.75 -0.80 17.90
N PRO A 32 -3.22 -0.30 19.06
CA PRO A 32 -4.36 -0.88 19.77
C PRO A 32 -5.62 -0.95 18.91
N LEU A 33 -6.52 -1.87 19.27
CA LEU A 33 -7.79 -2.12 18.58
C LEU A 33 -8.56 -0.82 18.24
N ASP A 34 -8.68 0.09 19.20
CA ASP A 34 -9.40 1.36 19.00
C ASP A 34 -8.75 2.22 17.91
N THR A 35 -7.42 2.28 17.85
CA THR A 35 -6.70 3.00 16.80
C THR A 35 -6.90 2.35 15.43
N LEU A 36 -6.80 1.02 15.33
CA LEU A 36 -7.06 0.32 14.08
C LEU A 36 -8.50 0.51 13.60
N MET A 37 -9.48 0.47 14.50
CA MET A 37 -10.89 0.72 14.19
C MET A 37 -11.14 2.16 13.72
N GLN A 38 -10.43 3.14 14.30
CA GLN A 38 -10.48 4.53 13.85
C GLN A 38 -9.88 4.69 12.45
N GLU A 39 -8.70 4.13 12.20
CA GLU A 39 -8.05 4.17 10.89
C GLU A 39 -8.90 3.49 9.82
N LEU A 40 -9.52 2.36 10.13
CA LEU A 40 -10.44 1.65 9.24
C LEU A 40 -11.73 2.43 8.97
N GLY A 41 -12.15 3.28 9.92
CA GLY A 41 -13.31 4.16 9.77
C GLY A 41 -13.05 5.40 8.90
N ARG A 42 -11.81 5.68 8.51
CA ARG A 42 -11.48 6.84 7.69
C ARG A 42 -12.01 6.65 6.27
N LYS A 43 -12.65 7.69 5.74
CA LYS A 43 -13.16 7.70 4.36
C LYS A 43 -12.04 7.63 3.31
N ALA A 44 -10.83 8.07 3.66
CA ALA A 44 -9.64 8.02 2.82
C ALA A 44 -8.37 7.98 3.69
N HIS A 45 -7.30 7.40 3.13
CA HIS A 45 -5.95 7.37 3.72
C HIS A 45 -5.83 6.74 5.12
N GLY A 46 -6.73 5.80 5.47
CA GLY A 46 -6.53 4.98 6.66
C GLY A 46 -5.20 4.23 6.53
N MET A 47 -4.37 4.29 7.56
CA MET A 47 -3.10 3.58 7.57
C MET A 47 -2.61 3.32 8.99
N PHE A 48 -1.77 2.30 9.14
CA PHE A 48 -1.07 2.05 10.38
C PHE A 48 0.31 1.45 10.12
N ASN A 49 1.19 1.58 11.11
CA ASN A 49 2.53 1.01 11.01
C ASN A 49 2.59 -0.31 11.78
N LEU A 50 3.22 -1.32 11.20
CA LEU A 50 3.62 -2.55 11.85
C LEU A 50 5.15 -2.53 11.99
N ILE A 51 5.69 -2.72 13.18
CA ILE A 51 7.15 -2.61 13.40
C ILE A 51 7.66 -3.81 14.17
N HIS A 52 8.65 -4.52 13.63
CA HIS A 52 9.31 -5.61 14.34
C HIS A 52 10.36 -5.05 15.31
N HIS A 53 10.19 -5.30 16.61
CA HIS A 53 11.00 -4.69 17.67
C HIS A 53 12.49 -5.00 17.57
N ARG A 54 12.86 -6.23 17.20
CA ARG A 54 14.28 -6.63 17.19
C ARG A 54 15.06 -6.05 16.02
N THR A 55 14.48 -6.04 14.82
CA THR A 55 15.19 -5.57 13.61
C THR A 55 14.87 -4.13 13.25
N GLN A 56 13.87 -3.52 13.90
CA GLN A 56 13.33 -2.20 13.56
C GLN A 56 12.81 -2.13 12.11
N PHE A 57 12.46 -3.29 11.54
CA PHE A 57 11.86 -3.36 10.22
C PHE A 57 10.41 -2.89 10.30
N LYS A 58 10.01 -2.00 9.41
CA LYS A 58 8.70 -1.36 9.43
C LYS A 58 7.93 -1.69 8.17
N ALA A 59 6.66 -2.04 8.34
CA ALA A 59 5.70 -2.09 7.27
C ALA A 59 4.68 -0.95 7.42
N ASP A 60 4.53 -0.15 6.38
CA ASP A 60 3.50 0.88 6.30
C ASP A 60 2.25 0.23 5.69
N ILE A 61 1.22 0.01 6.51
CA ILE A 61 -0.02 -0.66 6.11
C ILE A 61 -1.07 0.37 5.70
N PHE A 62 -1.48 0.34 4.44
CA PHE A 62 -2.53 1.19 3.90
C PHE A 62 -3.85 0.44 3.87
N LEU A 63 -4.88 1.00 4.49
CA LEU A 63 -6.20 0.43 4.54
C LEU A 63 -7.02 0.79 3.30
N ALA A 64 -7.74 -0.23 2.85
CA ALA A 64 -8.82 -0.17 1.89
C ALA A 64 -9.81 0.99 2.10
N SER A 65 -10.09 1.78 1.06
CA SER A 65 -11.20 2.75 1.04
C SER A 65 -12.26 2.39 0.00
N VAL A 66 -13.42 3.05 0.03
CA VAL A 66 -14.57 2.78 -0.86
C VAL A 66 -14.39 3.34 -2.29
N ASP A 67 -13.16 3.34 -2.82
CA ASP A 67 -12.83 3.85 -4.17
C ASP A 67 -12.95 2.73 -5.23
N PRO A 68 -13.51 2.98 -6.43
CA PRO A 68 -13.45 2.06 -7.57
C PRO A 68 -12.08 1.41 -7.83
N LEU A 69 -10.97 2.15 -7.67
CA LEU A 69 -9.62 1.60 -7.80
C LEU A 69 -9.35 0.50 -6.75
N HIS A 70 -9.95 0.67 -5.59
CA HIS A 70 -9.85 -0.27 -4.49
C HIS A 70 -10.60 -1.57 -4.79
N THR A 71 -11.86 -1.49 -5.23
CA THR A 71 -12.65 -2.66 -5.67
C THR A 71 -11.88 -3.46 -6.73
N TRP A 72 -11.32 -2.78 -7.73
CA TRP A 72 -10.50 -3.41 -8.75
C TRP A 72 -9.28 -4.14 -8.15
N ALA A 73 -8.60 -3.55 -7.17
CA ALA A 73 -7.45 -4.19 -6.53
C ALA A 73 -7.81 -5.45 -5.72
N ILE A 74 -9.01 -5.52 -5.14
CA ILE A 74 -9.52 -6.74 -4.49
C ILE A 74 -9.67 -7.86 -5.51
N GLU A 75 -10.29 -7.55 -6.65
CA GLU A 75 -10.55 -8.51 -7.72
C GLU A 75 -9.25 -9.00 -8.39
N ASN A 76 -8.22 -8.14 -8.43
CA ASN A 76 -6.95 -8.41 -9.12
C ASN A 76 -5.79 -8.76 -8.18
N ARG A 77 -6.03 -8.90 -6.88
CA ARG A 77 -5.01 -9.19 -5.86
C ARG A 77 -4.14 -10.39 -6.26
N ARG A 78 -2.85 -10.31 -5.93
CA ARG A 78 -1.86 -11.34 -6.28
C ARG A 78 -1.54 -12.17 -5.05
N ARG A 79 -1.40 -13.49 -5.20
CA ARG A 79 -0.92 -14.34 -4.11
C ARG A 79 0.60 -14.44 -4.18
N ILE A 80 1.27 -14.19 -3.06
CA ILE A 80 2.70 -14.41 -2.89
C ILE A 80 2.92 -15.52 -1.87
N ASP A 81 4.01 -16.27 -2.02
CA ASP A 81 4.43 -17.25 -1.01
C ASP A 81 5.30 -16.55 0.04
N LEU A 82 4.87 -16.60 1.31
CA LEU A 82 5.62 -16.08 2.45
C LEU A 82 5.88 -17.23 3.41
N GLY A 83 6.92 -18.02 3.13
CA GLY A 83 7.39 -19.06 4.05
C GLY A 83 6.41 -20.21 4.27
N GLY A 84 5.61 -20.57 3.25
CA GLY A 84 4.70 -21.71 3.28
C GLY A 84 3.22 -21.33 3.43
N ASP A 85 2.94 -20.16 4.02
CA ASP A 85 1.60 -19.58 4.07
C ASP A 85 1.52 -18.41 3.09
N GLY A 86 0.88 -18.65 1.95
CA GLY A 86 0.78 -17.62 0.91
C GLY A 86 -0.14 -16.46 1.31
N ALA A 87 0.31 -15.23 1.12
CA ALA A 87 -0.43 -14.00 1.41
C ALA A 87 -1.03 -13.35 0.16
N TRP A 88 -2.16 -12.68 0.31
CA TRP A 88 -2.72 -11.83 -0.75
C TRP A 88 -2.17 -10.42 -0.63
N ILE A 89 -1.62 -9.90 -1.72
CA ILE A 89 -1.12 -8.53 -1.82
C ILE A 89 -1.84 -7.77 -2.93
N ALA A 90 -1.87 -6.44 -2.81
CA ALA A 90 -2.43 -5.60 -3.85
C ALA A 90 -1.63 -5.71 -5.16
N PRO A 91 -2.30 -5.51 -6.31
CA PRO A 91 -1.61 -5.39 -7.58
C PRO A 91 -0.61 -4.21 -7.55
N PRO A 92 0.57 -4.33 -8.17
CA PRO A 92 1.53 -3.24 -8.27
C PRO A 92 0.93 -2.00 -8.95
N GLU A 93 -0.01 -2.16 -9.90
CA GLU A 93 -0.71 -1.06 -10.55
C GLU A 93 -1.48 -0.20 -9.54
N TYR A 94 -2.18 -0.86 -8.61
CA TYR A 94 -2.89 -0.18 -7.52
C TYR A 94 -1.90 0.62 -6.67
N VAL A 95 -0.80 -0.01 -6.25
CA VAL A 95 0.22 0.61 -5.40
C VAL A 95 0.86 1.83 -6.09
N ILE A 96 1.16 1.73 -7.39
CA ILE A 96 1.69 2.84 -8.19
C ILE A 96 0.72 4.02 -8.18
N VAL A 97 -0.57 3.79 -8.50
CA VAL A 97 -1.57 4.87 -8.55
C VAL A 97 -1.72 5.55 -7.18
N ARG A 98 -1.75 4.79 -6.08
CA ARG A 98 -1.81 5.36 -4.73
C ARG A 98 -0.57 6.19 -4.39
N LYS A 99 0.64 5.72 -4.76
CA LYS A 99 1.87 6.50 -4.56
C LYS A 99 1.86 7.81 -5.36
N LEU A 100 1.21 7.87 -6.53
CA LEU A 100 1.03 9.11 -7.30
C LEU A 100 0.04 10.07 -6.60
N GLU A 101 -1.05 9.57 -6.03
CA GLU A 101 -1.96 10.41 -5.21
C GLU A 101 -1.23 11.00 -4.00
N TYR A 102 -0.44 10.19 -3.29
CA TYR A 102 0.39 10.69 -2.18
C TYR A 102 1.44 11.70 -2.64
N LEU A 103 2.06 11.50 -3.81
CA LEU A 103 3.00 12.47 -4.37
C LEU A 103 2.31 13.83 -4.64
N ARG A 104 1.05 13.83 -5.08
CA ARG A 104 0.26 15.05 -5.25
C ARG A 104 0.04 15.79 -3.94
N GLU A 105 -0.23 15.06 -2.86
CA GLU A 105 -0.57 15.63 -1.55
C GLU A 105 0.65 16.04 -0.72
N ALA A 106 1.71 15.24 -0.74
CA ALA A 106 2.87 15.40 0.15
C ALA A 106 4.08 16.06 -0.53
N GLY A 107 4.13 16.11 -1.87
CA GLY A 107 5.21 16.76 -2.64
C GLY A 107 6.62 16.19 -2.45
N GLN A 108 6.76 14.95 -1.95
CA GLN A 108 8.07 14.38 -1.56
C GLN A 108 8.67 13.42 -2.61
N ASP A 109 9.97 13.58 -2.87
CA ASP A 109 10.77 12.83 -3.85
C ASP A 109 10.86 11.31 -3.63
N LYS A 110 10.56 10.81 -2.42
CA LYS A 110 10.69 9.37 -2.11
C LYS A 110 9.77 8.50 -2.98
N HIS A 111 8.54 8.95 -3.23
CA HIS A 111 7.56 8.19 -4.01
C HIS A 111 7.92 8.11 -5.50
N ILE A 112 8.65 9.09 -6.03
CA ILE A 112 9.14 9.07 -7.41
C ILE A 112 10.12 7.91 -7.62
N ARG A 113 11.06 7.72 -6.68
CA ARG A 113 12.04 6.63 -6.75
C ARG A 113 11.36 5.27 -6.63
N ASP A 114 10.40 5.13 -5.72
CA ASP A 114 9.67 3.87 -5.53
C ASP A 114 8.92 3.47 -6.81
N VAL A 115 8.15 4.40 -7.39
CA VAL A 115 7.38 4.12 -8.61
C VAL A 115 8.31 3.75 -9.76
N ARG A 116 9.44 4.46 -9.93
CA ARG A 116 10.44 4.12 -10.95
C ARG A 116 10.99 2.71 -10.78
N PHE A 117 11.33 2.33 -9.55
CA PHE A 117 11.82 0.99 -9.25
C PHE A 117 10.75 -0.07 -9.55
N MET A 118 9.51 0.15 -9.14
CA MET A 118 8.40 -0.77 -9.43
C MET A 118 8.18 -0.97 -10.93
N LEU A 119 8.20 0.11 -11.71
CA LEU A 119 8.08 0.05 -13.17
C LEU A 119 9.22 -0.72 -13.84
N ALA A 120 10.43 -0.64 -13.28
CA ALA A 120 11.59 -1.34 -13.80
C ALA A 120 11.64 -2.82 -13.37
N ALA A 121 11.17 -3.14 -12.17
CA ALA A 121 11.32 -4.45 -11.54
C ALA A 121 10.10 -5.37 -11.72
N THR A 122 8.93 -4.82 -12.05
CA THR A 122 7.66 -5.57 -12.07
C THR A 122 6.93 -5.37 -13.39
N SER A 123 6.40 -6.45 -13.97
CA SER A 123 5.47 -6.34 -15.10
C SER A 123 4.15 -5.75 -14.62
N VAL A 124 3.74 -4.64 -15.24
CA VAL A 124 2.53 -3.89 -14.89
C VAL A 124 1.68 -3.59 -16.12
N ASP A 125 0.37 -3.50 -15.94
CA ASP A 125 -0.57 -3.01 -16.96
C ASP A 125 -0.49 -1.48 -17.06
N LEU A 126 0.38 -0.99 -17.96
CA LEU A 126 0.55 0.44 -18.22
C LEU A 126 -0.76 1.11 -18.72
N PRO A 127 -1.50 0.55 -19.69
CA PRO A 127 -2.79 1.11 -20.08
C PRO A 127 -3.77 1.31 -18.91
N PHE A 128 -3.85 0.36 -17.98
CA PHE A 128 -4.66 0.52 -16.77
C PHE A 128 -4.16 1.69 -15.92
N ILE A 129 -2.85 1.76 -15.64
CA ILE A 129 -2.27 2.86 -14.84
C ILE A 129 -2.56 4.21 -15.50
N GLU A 130 -2.36 4.35 -16.81
CA GLU A 130 -2.62 5.58 -17.57
C GLU A 130 -4.10 5.99 -17.53
N ASN A 131 -5.01 5.02 -17.61
CA ASN A 131 -6.45 5.26 -17.45
C ASN A 131 -6.77 5.82 -16.05
N GLN A 132 -6.21 5.22 -14.99
CA GLN A 132 -6.40 5.70 -13.62
C GLN A 132 -5.77 7.08 -13.39
N VAL A 133 -4.58 7.31 -13.94
CA VAL A 133 -3.89 8.62 -13.92
C VAL A 133 -4.77 9.69 -14.57
N SER A 134 -5.42 9.38 -15.68
CA SER A 134 -6.36 10.29 -16.33
C SER A 134 -7.60 10.55 -15.46
N ARG A 135 -8.25 9.48 -14.98
CA ARG A 135 -9.46 9.54 -14.13
C ARG A 135 -9.24 10.37 -12.86
N LEU A 136 -8.08 10.21 -12.22
CA LEU A 136 -7.73 10.84 -10.95
C LEU A 136 -6.96 12.16 -11.11
N GLN A 137 -6.72 12.59 -12.35
CA GLN A 137 -5.96 13.80 -12.69
C GLN A 137 -4.54 13.85 -12.07
N LEU A 138 -3.77 12.78 -12.26
CA LEU A 138 -2.42 12.59 -11.70
C LEU A 138 -1.31 12.74 -12.76
N GLN A 139 -1.59 13.36 -13.91
CA GLN A 139 -0.66 13.42 -15.05
C GLN A 139 0.67 14.06 -14.67
N ALA A 140 0.64 15.12 -13.86
CA ALA A 140 1.84 15.82 -13.41
C ALA A 140 2.76 14.94 -12.53
N GLN A 141 2.16 14.10 -11.67
CA GLN A 141 2.89 13.16 -10.83
C GLN A 141 3.42 11.99 -11.65
N TRP A 142 2.61 11.47 -12.58
CA TRP A 142 3.00 10.38 -13.47
C TRP A 142 4.21 10.75 -14.32
N LEU A 143 4.21 11.96 -14.90
CA LEU A 143 5.32 12.47 -15.71
C LEU A 143 6.64 12.57 -14.90
N GLN A 144 6.56 12.90 -13.61
CA GLN A 144 7.75 12.93 -12.75
C GLN A 144 8.34 11.54 -12.53
N CYS A 145 7.49 10.51 -12.50
CA CYS A 145 7.90 9.12 -12.28
C CYS A 145 8.41 8.43 -13.56
N GLN A 146 8.04 8.90 -14.75
CA GLN A 146 8.55 8.32 -15.99
C GLN A 146 10.06 8.57 -16.14
N PRO A 147 10.81 7.64 -16.77
CA PRO A 147 12.18 7.92 -17.20
C PRO A 147 12.19 9.16 -18.10
N ARG A 148 13.07 10.13 -17.83
CA ARG A 148 13.33 11.18 -18.81
C ARG A 148 14.04 10.52 -20.00
N LEU A 149 13.43 10.59 -21.18
CA LEU A 149 14.10 10.33 -22.46
C LEU A 149 15.22 11.36 -22.68
#